data_AF-B0N207-F1
#
_entry.id   AF-B0N207-F1
#
_cell.length_a   1.000
_cell.length_b   1.000
_cell.length_c   1.000
_cell.angle_alpha   90.00
_cell.angle_beta   90.00
_cell.angle_gamma   90.00
#
_symmetry.space_group_name_H-M   'P 1'
#
loop_
_entity.id
_entity.type
_entity.pdbx_description
1 polymer ?
#
loop_
_entity_poly.entity_id
_entity_poly.type
_entity_poly.pdbx_seq_one_letter_code
_entity_poly.pdbx_strand_id
1 'polypeptide(L)'
;MAQKTNSLAHTKWMCKYHIVFTPKYRRKVIYNQLRNDIREIIIRLCQYKGVEIIEGHLMSDHVHMLVMIPPKLSVSSFMGYLKGKSALMIFDRHANLKYKYGNRHFWSEGYYVSTVGLNDQTVAKYIREQEGHDIAMDKLSVKEYQNPFEDKEMKKENKKERRR
;
A
#
# COMPACT_ATOMS: atom_id res chain seq x y z
N MET A 1 11.25 -11.63 13.34
CA MET A 1 11.58 -10.96 12.07
C MET A 1 11.41 -9.46 12.28
N ALA A 2 12.49 -8.68 12.14
CA ALA A 2 12.45 -7.23 12.35
C ALA A 2 11.44 -6.58 11.38
N GLN A 3 10.40 -5.96 11.93
CA GLN A 3 9.40 -5.20 11.19
C GLN A 3 10.04 -3.92 10.66
N LYS A 4 10.66 -3.99 9.48
CA LYS A 4 11.25 -2.84 8.80
C LYS A 4 10.10 -1.97 8.27
N THR A 5 9.73 -0.94 9.03
CA THR A 5 8.72 0.05 8.63
C THR A 5 9.39 1.16 7.81
N ASN A 6 8.75 1.55 6.71
CA ASN A 6 9.23 2.65 5.87
C ASN A 6 8.67 3.98 6.38
N SER A 7 9.36 5.08 6.08
CA SER A 7 8.93 6.42 6.47
C SER A 7 8.90 7.41 5.31
N LEU A 8 7.85 8.22 5.29
CA LEU A 8 7.78 9.52 4.61
C LEU A 8 7.85 10.63 5.68
N ALA A 9 7.83 11.90 5.26
CA ALA A 9 8.00 13.06 6.15
C ALA A 9 7.15 13.02 7.43
N HIS A 10 5.87 12.62 7.32
CA HIS A 10 4.94 12.55 8.45
C HIS A 10 4.18 11.21 8.50
N THR A 11 4.71 10.15 7.88
CA THR A 11 3.96 8.88 7.76
C THR A 11 4.89 7.69 7.87
N LYS A 12 4.60 6.78 8.79
CA LYS A 12 5.20 5.45 8.85
C LYS A 12 4.26 4.47 8.15
N TRP A 13 4.79 3.60 7.29
CA TRP A 13 3.96 2.72 6.50
C TRP A 13 4.65 1.38 6.22
N MET A 14 3.85 0.34 6.07
CA MET A 14 4.25 -0.97 5.59
C MET A 14 3.12 -1.55 4.73
N CYS A 15 3.13 -1.22 3.44
CA CYS A 15 2.07 -1.62 2.50
C CYS A 15 2.62 -2.66 1.53
N LYS A 16 2.51 -3.93 1.90
CA LYS A 16 2.91 -5.06 1.05
C LYS A 16 1.69 -5.67 0.37
N TYR A 17 1.83 -5.98 -0.91
CA TYR A 17 0.77 -6.55 -1.72
C TYR A 17 1.29 -7.78 -2.46
N HIS A 18 0.52 -8.86 -2.39
CA HIS A 18 0.64 -10.00 -3.29
C HIS A 18 -0.22 -9.74 -4.52
N ILE A 19 0.41 -9.66 -5.68
CA ILE A 19 -0.24 -9.35 -6.95
C ILE A 19 0.00 -10.47 -7.94
N VAL A 20 -1.07 -10.87 -8.63
CA VAL A 20 -1.02 -11.88 -9.70
C VAL A 20 -1.72 -11.37 -10.95
N PHE A 21 -1.08 -11.51 -12.11
CA PHE A 21 -1.69 -11.19 -13.40
C PHE A 21 -1.18 -12.10 -14.51
N THR A 22 -1.94 -12.22 -15.59
CA THR A 22 -1.73 -13.24 -16.62
C THR A 22 -1.66 -12.64 -18.03
N PRO A 23 -0.91 -13.24 -18.97
CA PRO A 23 -0.97 -12.85 -20.37
C PRO A 23 -2.38 -13.11 -20.95
N LYS A 24 -2.81 -12.28 -21.89
CA LYS A 24 -4.13 -12.40 -22.50
C LYS A 24 -4.29 -13.75 -23.19
N TYR A 25 -5.44 -14.39 -22.98
CA TYR A 25 -5.74 -15.74 -23.47
C TYR A 25 -4.76 -16.84 -23.01
N ARG A 26 -4.00 -16.60 -21.92
CA ARG A 26 -3.00 -17.54 -21.37
C ARG A 26 -2.05 -18.10 -22.44
N ARG A 27 -1.57 -17.25 -23.35
CA ARG A 27 -0.63 -17.62 -24.44
C ARG A 27 0.76 -17.96 -23.91
N LYS A 28 0.92 -19.16 -23.32
CA LYS A 28 2.13 -19.59 -22.59
C LYS A 28 3.40 -19.59 -23.43
N VAL A 29 3.32 -20.04 -24.69
CA VAL A 29 4.49 -20.22 -25.56
C VAL A 29 5.24 -18.91 -25.78
N ILE A 30 4.53 -17.87 -26.21
CA ILE A 30 5.14 -16.56 -26.49
C ILE A 30 5.58 -15.90 -25.19
N TYR A 31 4.77 -15.97 -24.14
CA TYR A 31 5.12 -15.42 -22.85
C TYR A 31 6.42 -16.03 -22.28
N ASN A 32 6.60 -17.34 -22.41
CA ASN A 32 7.82 -18.02 -21.97
C ASN A 32 9.05 -17.63 -22.78
N GLN A 33 8.91 -17.44 -24.10
CA GLN A 33 10.02 -16.98 -24.96
C GLN A 33 10.53 -15.58 -24.54
N LEU A 34 9.63 -14.72 -24.06
CA LEU A 34 9.92 -13.32 -23.73
C LEU A 34 10.17 -13.10 -22.23
N ARG A 35 10.26 -14.18 -21.43
CA ARG A 35 10.26 -14.10 -19.96
C ARG A 35 11.37 -13.21 -19.41
N ASN A 36 12.56 -13.24 -20.02
CA ASN A 36 13.70 -12.43 -19.59
C ASN A 36 13.47 -10.94 -19.85
N ASP A 37 13.00 -10.57 -21.04
CA ASP A 37 12.64 -9.19 -21.38
C ASP A 37 11.52 -8.66 -20.49
N ILE A 38 10.47 -9.47 -20.27
CA ILE A 38 9.35 -9.11 -19.40
C ILE A 38 9.85 -8.83 -17.98
N ARG A 39 10.76 -9.67 -17.47
CA ARG A 39 11.35 -9.48 -16.13
C ARG A 39 12.08 -8.16 -16.02
N GLU A 40 12.96 -7.85 -16.98
CA GLU A 40 13.71 -6.60 -17.02
C GLU A 40 12.78 -5.38 -17.08
N ILE A 41 11.77 -5.43 -17.96
CA ILE A 41 10.77 -4.38 -18.12
C ILE A 41 9.99 -4.13 -16.82
N ILE A 42 9.51 -5.20 -16.17
CA ILE A 42 8.76 -5.08 -14.91
C ILE A 42 9.63 -4.45 -13.82
N ILE A 43 10.87 -4.92 -13.64
CA ILE A 43 11.80 -4.38 -12.64
C ILE A 43 12.02 -2.88 -12.87
N ARG A 44 12.29 -2.50 -14.11
CA ARG A 44 12.52 -1.09 -14.49
C ARG A 44 11.29 -0.21 -14.24
N LEU A 45 10.09 -0.69 -14.60
CA LEU A 45 8.85 0.05 -14.37
C LEU A 45 8.53 0.21 -12.88
N CYS A 46 8.80 -0.80 -12.06
CA CYS A 46 8.66 -0.71 -10.60
C CYS A 46 9.62 0.33 -10.02
N GLN A 47 10.89 0.33 -10.44
CA GLN A 47 11.89 1.33 -10.03
C GLN A 47 11.44 2.76 -10.37
N TYR A 48 10.91 2.99 -11.57
CA TYR A 48 10.40 4.31 -11.97
C TYR A 48 9.23 4.82 -11.12
N LYS A 49 8.45 3.93 -10.53
CA LYS A 49 7.36 4.29 -9.62
C LYS A 49 7.77 4.29 -8.14
N GLY A 50 9.03 3.97 -7.83
CA GLY A 50 9.49 3.80 -6.46
C GLY A 50 8.77 2.66 -5.74
N VAL A 51 8.35 1.63 -6.48
CA VAL A 51 7.76 0.40 -5.95
C VAL A 51 8.88 -0.62 -5.75
N GLU A 52 9.02 -1.10 -4.53
CA GLU A 52 10.03 -2.10 -4.19
C GLU A 52 9.48 -3.50 -4.48
N ILE A 53 10.22 -4.32 -5.21
CA ILE A 53 9.90 -5.72 -5.43
C ILE A 53 10.62 -6.52 -4.34
N ILE A 54 9.85 -7.12 -3.42
CA ILE A 54 10.42 -7.98 -2.37
C ILE A 54 10.73 -9.35 -2.97
N GLU A 55 9.77 -9.94 -3.66
CA GLU A 55 9.90 -11.22 -4.35
C GLU A 55 9.07 -11.22 -5.64
N GLY A 56 9.56 -11.90 -6.68
CA GLY A 56 8.90 -11.87 -7.98
C GLY A 56 9.22 -13.11 -8.81
N HIS A 57 8.18 -13.85 -9.18
CA HIS A 57 8.27 -15.09 -9.95
C HIS A 57 7.39 -15.01 -11.19
N LEU A 58 8.02 -15.10 -12.36
CA LEU A 58 7.31 -15.26 -13.64
C LEU A 58 7.11 -16.76 -13.85
N MET A 59 5.90 -17.27 -13.69
CA MET A 59 5.57 -18.67 -13.97
C MET A 59 5.33 -18.88 -15.46
N SER A 60 4.86 -20.06 -15.88
CA SER A 60 4.65 -20.36 -17.32
C SER A 60 3.41 -19.66 -17.92
N ASP A 61 2.50 -19.20 -17.08
CA ASP A 61 1.21 -18.64 -17.50
C ASP A 61 0.72 -17.48 -16.66
N HIS A 62 1.50 -17.02 -15.69
CA HIS A 62 1.19 -15.86 -14.86
C HIS A 62 2.45 -15.26 -14.24
N VAL A 63 2.32 -14.03 -13.73
CA VAL A 63 3.33 -13.34 -12.94
C VAL A 63 2.82 -13.27 -11.51
N HIS A 64 3.62 -13.73 -10.54
CA HIS A 64 3.39 -13.56 -9.10
C HIS A 64 4.42 -12.60 -8.54
N MET A 65 3.97 -11.57 -7.81
CA MET A 65 4.87 -10.60 -7.21
C MET A 65 4.41 -10.23 -5.80
N LEU A 66 5.37 -10.16 -4.89
CA LEU A 66 5.25 -9.51 -3.61
C LEU A 66 5.94 -8.15 -3.71
N VAL A 67 5.15 -7.09 -3.69
CA VAL A 67 5.64 -5.72 -3.87
C VAL A 67 5.26 -4.84 -2.69
N MET A 68 6.09 -3.82 -2.45
CA MET A 68 5.81 -2.76 -1.51
C MET A 68 5.47 -1.47 -2.26
N ILE A 69 4.23 -1.03 -2.15
CA ILE A 69 3.72 0.14 -2.89
C ILE A 69 3.56 1.30 -1.90
N PRO A 70 4.18 2.47 -2.15
CA PRO A 70 3.99 3.66 -1.32
C PRO A 70 2.51 4.04 -1.20
N PRO A 71 2.02 4.46 -0.02
CA PRO A 71 0.60 4.74 0.21
C PRO A 71 0.05 5.89 -0.65
N LYS A 72 0.92 6.75 -1.19
CA LYS A 72 0.56 7.79 -2.17
C LYS A 72 0.15 7.24 -3.54
N LEU A 73 0.44 5.97 -3.83
CA LEU A 73 0.08 5.30 -5.08
C LEU A 73 -1.01 4.27 -4.82
N SER A 74 -2.14 4.39 -5.52
CA SER A 74 -3.15 3.34 -5.50
C SER A 74 -2.69 2.12 -6.28
N VAL A 75 -3.05 0.93 -5.77
CA VAL A 75 -2.74 -0.36 -6.44
C VAL A 75 -3.30 -0.37 -7.86
N SER A 76 -4.53 0.13 -8.06
CA SER A 76 -5.17 0.15 -9.38
C SER A 76 -4.43 1.03 -10.39
N SER A 77 -4.00 2.22 -9.97
CA SER A 77 -3.21 3.12 -10.81
C SER A 77 -1.85 2.51 -11.16
N PHE A 78 -1.18 1.91 -10.17
CA PHE A 78 0.08 1.21 -10.39
C PHE A 78 -0.08 0.03 -11.38
N MET A 79 -1.11 -0.79 -11.23
CA MET A 79 -1.35 -1.93 -12.11
C MET A 79 -1.74 -1.52 -13.54
N GLY A 80 -2.52 -0.45 -13.69
CA GLY A 80 -2.80 0.15 -15.00
C GLY A 80 -1.53 0.62 -15.70
N TYR A 81 -0.67 1.33 -14.97
CA TYR A 81 0.64 1.76 -15.46
C TYR A 81 1.54 0.58 -15.83
N LEU A 82 1.71 -0.39 -14.92
CA LEU A 82 2.62 -1.51 -15.08
C LEU A 82 2.23 -2.37 -16.28
N LYS A 83 0.97 -2.80 -16.36
CA LYS A 83 0.47 -3.64 -17.46
C LYS A 83 0.45 -2.88 -18.78
N GLY A 84 0.04 -1.62 -18.78
CA GLY A 84 -0.02 -0.79 -19.98
C GLY A 84 1.36 -0.51 -20.57
N LYS A 85 2.29 -0.01 -19.76
CA LYS A 85 3.65 0.33 -20.22
C LYS A 85 4.47 -0.91 -20.56
N SER A 86 4.36 -1.99 -19.79
CA SER A 86 5.06 -3.23 -20.13
C SER A 86 4.58 -3.80 -21.46
N ALA A 87 3.26 -3.85 -21.71
CA ALA A 87 2.73 -4.30 -23.00
C ALA A 87 3.29 -3.47 -24.15
N LEU A 88 3.32 -2.13 -24.01
CA LEU A 88 3.89 -1.24 -25.03
C LEU A 88 5.37 -1.55 -25.29
N MET A 89 6.19 -1.66 -24.24
CA MET A 89 7.63 -1.95 -24.35
C MET A 89 7.91 -3.33 -24.95
N ILE A 90 7.09 -4.34 -24.64
CA ILE A 90 7.19 -5.68 -25.24
C ILE A 90 6.90 -5.61 -26.75
N PHE A 91 5.83 -4.91 -27.17
CA PHE A 91 5.53 -4.79 -28.60
C PHE A 91 6.57 -3.96 -29.37
N ASP A 92 7.23 -3.03 -28.69
CA ASP A 92 8.30 -2.21 -29.27
C ASP A 92 9.58 -3.04 -29.48
N ARG A 93 10.02 -3.79 -28.46
CA ARG A 93 11.18 -4.70 -28.56
C ARG A 93 10.94 -5.85 -29.54
N HIS A 94 9.70 -6.33 -29.65
CA HIS A 94 9.35 -7.49 -30.47
C HIS A 94 8.29 -7.12 -31.51
N ALA A 95 8.70 -6.34 -32.52
CA ALA A 95 7.83 -5.84 -33.58
C ALA A 95 6.97 -6.92 -34.25
N ASN A 96 7.49 -8.15 -34.41
CA ASN A 96 6.77 -9.29 -34.98
C ASN A 96 5.50 -9.68 -34.19
N LEU A 97 5.45 -9.40 -32.89
CA LEU A 97 4.27 -9.65 -32.07
C LEU A 97 3.13 -8.68 -32.40
N LYS A 98 3.44 -7.46 -32.84
CA LYS A 98 2.42 -6.47 -33.19
C LYS A 98 1.42 -7.01 -34.22
N TYR A 99 1.93 -7.73 -35.22
CA TYR A 99 1.13 -8.35 -36.28
C TYR A 99 0.32 -9.56 -35.77
N LYS A 100 0.89 -10.39 -34.88
CA LYS A 100 0.20 -11.56 -34.30
C LYS A 100 -0.89 -11.19 -33.28
N TYR A 101 -0.86 -9.98 -32.72
CA TYR A 101 -1.72 -9.59 -31.60
C TYR A 101 -2.83 -8.59 -31.96
N GLY A 102 -2.98 -8.19 -33.23
CA GLY A 102 -4.10 -7.40 -33.78
C GLY A 102 -4.44 -6.10 -33.03
N ASN A 103 -5.02 -6.26 -31.84
CA ASN A 103 -5.45 -5.22 -30.90
C ASN A 103 -4.40 -4.85 -29.83
N ARG A 104 -3.12 -5.20 -29.99
CA ARG A 104 -2.00 -4.83 -29.08
C ARG A 104 -2.27 -5.07 -27.58
N HIS A 105 -3.00 -6.13 -27.22
CA HIS A 105 -3.20 -6.50 -25.82
C HIS A 105 -2.29 -7.66 -25.45
N PHE A 106 -1.36 -7.43 -24.52
CA PHE A 106 -0.45 -8.47 -24.03
C PHE A 106 -0.99 -9.16 -22.76
N TRP A 107 -1.57 -8.41 -21.83
CA TRP A 107 -2.07 -8.91 -20.54
C TRP A 107 -3.60 -9.09 -20.53
N SER A 108 -4.10 -9.94 -19.63
CA SER A 108 -5.52 -9.98 -19.26
C SER A 108 -5.97 -8.64 -18.69
N GLU A 109 -7.25 -8.31 -18.77
CA GLU A 109 -7.78 -7.05 -18.22
C GLU A 109 -7.73 -7.04 -16.68
N GLY A 110 -8.18 -8.13 -16.06
CA GLY A 110 -8.12 -8.32 -14.61
C GLY A 110 -6.71 -8.61 -14.08
N TYR A 111 -6.60 -8.50 -12.76
CA TYR A 111 -5.48 -8.96 -11.94
C TYR A 111 -6.04 -9.30 -10.54
N TYR A 112 -5.35 -10.17 -9.82
CA TYR A 112 -5.63 -10.46 -8.43
C TYR A 112 -4.69 -9.65 -7.55
N VAL A 113 -5.20 -9.19 -6.41
CA VAL A 113 -4.41 -8.53 -5.36
C VAL A 113 -4.89 -8.96 -3.98
N SER A 114 -3.94 -9.18 -3.08
CA SER A 114 -4.18 -9.39 -1.66
C SER A 114 -3.16 -8.60 -0.84
N THR A 115 -3.58 -8.04 0.29
CA THR A 115 -2.68 -7.37 1.23
C THR A 115 -1.91 -8.40 2.03
N VAL A 116 -0.59 -8.21 2.15
CA VAL A 116 0.25 -9.05 3.00
C VAL A 116 0.62 -8.24 4.25
N GLY A 117 0.12 -8.66 5.40
CA GLY A 117 0.24 -7.89 6.63
C GLY A 117 0.33 -8.77 7.87
N LEU A 118 0.20 -8.12 9.03
CA LEU A 118 -0.04 -8.80 10.30
C LEU A 118 -1.34 -9.59 10.21
N ASN A 119 -1.42 -10.71 10.93
CA ASN A 119 -2.64 -11.50 11.01
C ASN A 119 -3.79 -10.63 11.52
N ASP A 120 -4.91 -10.62 10.80
CA ASP A 120 -6.12 -9.85 11.12
C ASP A 120 -6.55 -10.04 12.58
N GLN A 121 -6.43 -11.26 13.11
CA GLN A 121 -6.75 -11.58 14.50
C GLN A 121 -5.84 -10.85 15.49
N THR A 122 -4.54 -10.76 15.17
CA THR A 122 -3.55 -10.06 15.99
C THR A 122 -3.80 -8.55 15.98
N VAL A 123 -4.10 -7.97 14.81
CA VAL A 123 -4.43 -6.53 14.70
C VAL A 123 -5.71 -6.22 15.46
N ALA A 124 -6.76 -7.03 15.30
CA ALA A 124 -8.03 -6.84 16.00
C ALA A 124 -7.88 -6.98 17.53
N LYS A 125 -7.04 -7.92 17.99
CA LYS A 125 -6.70 -8.05 19.41
C LYS A 125 -5.99 -6.80 19.92
N TYR A 126 -4.97 -6.35 19.22
CA TYR A 126 -4.22 -5.14 19.55
C TYR A 126 -5.14 -3.91 19.69
N ILE A 127 -6.04 -3.70 18.73
CA ILE A 127 -6.99 -2.56 18.77
C ILE A 127 -7.88 -2.60 20.02
N ARG A 128 -8.41 -3.78 20.39
CA ARG A 128 -9.25 -3.94 21.59
C ARG A 128 -8.50 -3.69 22.89
N GLU A 129 -7.22 -4.05 22.93
CA GLU A 129 -6.38 -3.93 24.12
C GLU A 129 -5.74 -2.53 24.24
N GLN A 130 -5.65 -1.78 23.13
CA GLN A 130 -5.01 -0.47 23.08
C GLN A 130 -5.69 0.56 23.99
N GLU A 131 -7.03 0.65 23.98
CA GLU A 131 -7.76 1.63 24.80
C GLU A 131 -7.46 1.48 26.30
N GLY A 132 -7.34 0.24 26.80
CA GLY A 132 -7.01 -0.01 28.20
C GLY A 132 -5.59 0.41 28.56
N HIS A 133 -4.65 0.27 27.63
CA HIS A 133 -3.26 0.67 27.81
C HIS A 133 -3.10 2.21 27.74
N ASP A 134 -3.80 2.87 26.82
CA ASP A 134 -3.78 4.33 26.69
C ASP A 134 -4.42 5.01 27.91
N ILE A 135 -5.54 4.48 28.43
CA ILE A 135 -6.15 4.95 29.69
C ILE A 135 -5.20 4.78 30.87
N ALA A 136 -4.44 3.69 30.94
CA ALA A 136 -3.46 3.46 32.00
C ALA A 136 -2.28 4.42 31.92
N MET A 137 -1.76 4.68 30.71
CA MET A 137 -0.67 5.63 30.44
C MET A 137 -1.08 7.07 30.72
N ASP A 138 -2.27 7.50 30.28
CA ASP A 138 -2.77 8.85 30.56
C ASP A 138 -2.93 9.06 32.08
N LYS A 139 -3.50 8.10 32.81
CA LYS A 139 -3.62 8.15 34.28
C LYS A 139 -2.28 8.27 35.02
N LEU A 140 -1.18 7.83 34.42
CA LEU A 140 0.18 8.00 34.96
C LEU A 140 0.79 9.38 34.63
N SER A 141 0.28 10.08 33.63
CA SER A 141 0.89 11.28 33.03
C SER A 141 0.17 12.60 33.38
N VAL A 142 -1.08 12.58 33.85
CA VAL A 142 -1.81 13.84 34.08
C VAL A 142 -1.56 14.38 35.50
N LYS A 143 -0.60 15.32 35.62
CA LYS A 143 -0.77 16.41 36.59
C LYS A 143 -1.79 17.36 35.97
N GLU A 144 -3.07 17.13 36.23
CA GLU A 144 -4.15 18.02 35.83
C GLU A 144 -3.95 19.35 36.58
N TYR A 145 -3.41 20.37 35.89
CA TYR A 145 -3.32 21.71 36.45
C TYR A 145 -4.71 22.33 36.37
N GLN A 146 -5.41 22.40 37.50
CA GLN A 146 -6.65 23.17 37.61
C GLN A 146 -6.38 24.62 37.21
N ASN A 147 -7.28 25.20 36.42
CA ASN A 147 -7.20 26.59 36.00
C ASN A 147 -7.23 27.51 37.24
N PRO A 148 -6.14 28.23 37.58
CA PRO A 148 -6.04 28.99 38.83
C PRO A 148 -6.96 30.22 38.89
N PHE A 149 -7.78 30.46 37.86
CA PHE A 149 -8.69 31.58 37.76
C PHE A 149 -10.18 31.20 37.88
N GLU A 150 -10.55 29.91 37.85
CA GLU A 150 -11.95 29.47 37.95
C GLU A 150 -12.61 29.91 39.28
N ASP A 151 -11.89 29.80 40.39
CA ASP A 151 -12.37 30.21 41.72
C ASP A 151 -12.67 31.72 41.85
N LYS A 152 -12.06 32.55 41.00
CA LYS A 152 -12.23 34.02 41.05
C LYS A 152 -13.47 34.48 40.28
N GLU A 153 -13.92 33.73 39.28
CA GLU A 153 -15.11 34.07 38.51
C GLU A 153 -16.39 33.69 39.27
N MET A 154 -16.45 32.50 39.88
CA MET A 154 -17.56 32.10 40.75
C MET A 154 -17.77 33.03 41.96
N LYS A 155 -16.69 33.59 42.53
CA LYS A 155 -16.78 34.57 43.64
C LYS A 155 -17.28 35.94 43.19
N LYS A 156 -17.03 36.34 41.93
CA LYS A 156 -17.55 37.60 41.36
C LYS A 156 -19.02 37.50 41.03
N GLU A 157 -19.48 36.38 40.47
CA GLU A 157 -20.90 36.14 40.18
C GLU A 157 -21.75 36.09 41.45
N ASN A 158 -21.36 35.28 42.44
CA ASN A 158 -22.08 35.19 43.71
C ASN A 158 -22.16 36.52 44.47
N LYS A 159 -21.18 37.41 44.31
CA LYS A 159 -21.18 38.75 44.93
C LYS A 159 -22.04 39.77 44.17
N LYS A 160 -22.29 39.53 42.88
CA LYS A 160 -23.18 40.34 42.03
C LYS A 160 -24.65 39.95 42.24
N GLU A 161 -24.90 38.67 42.47
CA GLU A 161 -26.24 38.12 42.72
C GLU A 161 -26.75 38.47 44.12
N ARG A 162 -25.88 38.50 45.15
CA ARG A 162 -26.21 38.98 46.51
C ARG A 162 -26.40 40.50 46.65
N ARG A 163 -26.22 41.27 45.56
CA ARG A 163 -26.34 42.74 45.55
C ARG A 163 -27.53 43.23 44.71
N ARG A 164 -28.37 42.32 44.23
CA ARG A 164 -29.71 42.58 43.69
C ARG A 164 -30.75 42.15 44.71
#